data_AF-A0A411Z524-F1
#
_entry.id   AF-A0A411Z524-F1
#
_cell.length_a   1.000
_cell.length_b   1.000
_cell.length_c   1.000
_cell.angle_alpha   90.00
_cell.angle_beta   90.00
_cell.angle_gamma   90.00
#
_symmetry.space_group_name_H-M   'P 1'
#
loop_
_entity.id
_entity.type
_entity.pdbx_description
1 polymer ?
#
loop_
_entity_poly.entity_id
_entity_poly.type
_entity_poly.pdbx_seq_one_letter_code
_entity_poly.pdbx_strand_id
1 'polypeptide(L)'
;MTTENTTPTPADRVLDAALLHVPFDGWSETTLRAAIAESGVHEALARSLFPRGGVDLALTYHRRGDALMRERLAATDLAALRYRDRITTAIRLRLELVEDKEAVRRGTTLFALPTHTADGARAIWGTSDAIWNALGDTSRDINWYTKRATLSAVYSATVLFWLGDDSPAHQATWEFLDRRIEDVMQIEKAKAALRDNPISKALLAGPMKLMEKIRKPDIPDDLPGKMMDRFR
;
A
#
# COMPACT_ATOMS: atom_id res chain seq x y z
N MET A 1 -17.22 15.16 -16.84
CA MET A 1 -17.64 14.41 -15.64
C MET A 1 -17.26 15.23 -14.44
N THR A 2 -18.25 15.58 -13.64
CA THR A 2 -18.18 16.41 -12.44
C THR A 2 -17.16 15.83 -11.47
N THR A 3 -16.08 16.56 -11.19
CA THR A 3 -15.25 16.33 -10.00
C THR A 3 -16.16 16.59 -8.80
N GLU A 4 -16.61 15.55 -8.11
CA GLU A 4 -17.18 15.71 -6.78
C GLU A 4 -16.09 16.36 -5.92
N ASN A 5 -16.25 17.66 -5.64
CA ASN A 5 -15.50 18.34 -4.59
C ASN A 5 -15.87 17.66 -3.27
N THR A 6 -15.16 16.58 -2.96
CA THR A 6 -15.32 15.86 -1.70
C THR A 6 -14.78 16.78 -0.62
N THR A 7 -15.68 17.37 0.15
CA THR A 7 -15.32 18.19 1.30
C THR A 7 -14.37 17.39 2.20
N PRO A 8 -13.20 17.95 2.59
CA PRO A 8 -12.23 17.26 3.43
C PRO A 8 -12.88 16.75 4.71
N THR A 9 -12.71 15.46 5.01
CA THR A 9 -13.25 14.89 6.24
C THR A 9 -12.54 15.51 7.45
N PRO A 10 -13.11 15.43 8.67
CA PRO A 10 -12.39 15.86 9.87
C PRO A 10 -11.03 15.17 10.03
N ALA A 11 -10.91 13.89 9.64
CA ALA A 11 -9.64 13.18 9.67
C ALA A 11 -8.63 13.76 8.66
N ASP A 12 -9.08 14.13 7.46
CA ASP A 12 -8.22 14.76 6.45
C ASP A 12 -7.71 16.11 6.93
N ARG A 13 -8.56 16.95 7.53
CA ARG A 13 -8.15 18.26 8.06
C ARG A 13 -7.09 18.15 9.16
N VAL A 14 -7.24 17.18 10.07
CA VAL A 14 -6.21 16.93 11.10
C VAL A 14 -4.94 16.41 10.45
N LEU A 15 -5.04 15.50 9.47
CA LEU A 15 -3.87 14.97 8.78
C LEU A 15 -3.12 16.07 8.00
N ASP A 16 -3.82 16.95 7.30
CA ASP A 16 -3.22 18.06 6.55
C ASP A 16 -2.45 19.00 7.47
N ALA A 17 -3.04 19.36 8.62
CA ALA A 17 -2.34 20.14 9.64
C ALA A 17 -1.11 19.39 10.19
N ALA A 18 -1.24 18.08 10.47
CA ALA A 18 -0.15 17.26 10.99
C ALA A 18 1.07 17.21 10.06
N LEU A 19 0.87 17.20 8.74
CA LEU A 19 1.96 17.09 7.77
C LEU A 19 2.97 18.23 7.83
N LEU A 20 2.58 19.40 8.33
CA LEU A 20 3.50 20.52 8.55
C LEU A 20 4.49 20.27 9.72
N HIS A 21 4.09 19.43 10.68
CA HIS A 21 4.87 19.14 11.89
C HIS A 21 5.66 17.83 11.80
N VAL A 22 5.18 16.86 11.01
CA VAL A 22 5.81 15.54 10.85
C VAL A 22 7.31 15.60 10.51
N PRO A 23 7.81 16.49 9.64
CA PRO A 23 9.24 16.53 9.32
C PRO A 23 10.14 16.78 10.53
N PHE A 24 9.63 17.46 11.56
CA PHE A 24 10.38 17.82 12.76
C PHE A 24 10.05 16.87 13.93
N ASP A 25 8.77 16.73 14.25
CA ASP A 25 8.27 16.01 15.42
C ASP A 25 7.94 14.53 15.13
N GLY A 26 8.05 14.11 13.87
CA GLY A 26 7.67 12.78 13.42
C GLY A 26 6.18 12.50 13.55
N TRP A 27 5.82 11.22 13.44
CA TRP A 27 4.47 10.74 13.67
C TRP A 27 4.24 10.50 15.17
N SER A 28 3.99 11.57 15.93
CA SER A 28 3.98 11.57 17.39
C SER A 28 2.70 12.17 18.00
N GLU A 29 2.53 12.03 19.33
CA GLU A 29 1.47 12.74 20.07
C GLU A 29 1.65 14.27 20.03
N THR A 30 2.90 14.74 19.96
CA THR A 30 3.20 16.17 19.80
C THR A 30 2.62 16.70 18.50
N THR A 31 2.87 15.99 17.39
CA THR A 31 2.30 16.28 16.06
C THR A 31 0.77 16.26 16.09
N LEU A 32 0.15 15.26 16.73
CA LEU A 32 -1.31 15.20 16.81
C LEU A 32 -1.89 16.40 17.57
N ARG A 33 -1.30 16.78 18.71
CA ARG A 33 -1.78 17.93 19.48
C ARG A 33 -1.68 19.24 18.71
N ALA A 34 -0.55 19.47 18.01
CA ALA A 34 -0.38 20.64 17.15
C ALA A 34 -1.42 20.66 16.03
N ALA A 35 -1.59 19.52 15.35
CA ALA A 35 -2.58 19.36 14.29
C ALA A 35 -4.02 19.61 14.76
N ILE A 36 -4.39 19.15 15.96
CA ILE A 36 -5.71 19.41 16.53
C ILE A 36 -5.93 20.90 16.73
N ALA A 37 -4.94 21.61 17.28
CA ALA A 37 -5.03 23.05 17.53
C ALA A 37 -5.21 23.87 16.24
N GLU A 38 -4.65 23.38 15.11
CA GLU A 38 -4.62 24.10 13.84
C GLU A 38 -5.72 23.67 12.85
N SER A 39 -6.24 22.45 12.95
CA SER A 39 -7.19 21.86 11.99
C SER A 39 -8.62 22.39 12.07
N GLY A 40 -8.96 23.12 13.15
CA GLY A 40 -10.33 23.53 13.45
C GLY A 40 -11.27 22.37 13.80
N VAL A 41 -10.76 21.16 14.02
CA VAL A 41 -11.54 19.99 14.45
C VAL A 41 -11.59 19.95 15.97
N HIS A 42 -12.79 19.73 16.52
CA HIS A 42 -12.98 19.61 17.97
C HIS A 42 -12.11 18.49 18.56
N GLU A 43 -11.39 18.77 19.64
CA GLU A 43 -10.38 17.85 20.21
C GLU A 43 -10.94 16.45 20.50
N ALA A 44 -12.12 16.36 21.12
CA ALA A 44 -12.75 15.06 21.43
C ALA A 44 -13.00 14.23 20.17
N LEU A 45 -13.39 14.86 19.05
CA LEU A 45 -13.60 14.19 17.78
C LEU A 45 -12.25 13.74 17.19
N ALA A 46 -11.24 14.61 17.17
CA ALA A 46 -9.94 14.25 16.65
C ALA A 46 -9.28 13.10 17.44
N ARG A 47 -9.36 13.11 18.77
CA ARG A 47 -8.88 12.00 19.61
C ARG A 47 -9.66 10.70 19.39
N SER A 48 -10.96 10.79 19.09
CA SER A 48 -11.75 9.63 18.69
C SER A 48 -11.32 9.07 17.32
N LEU A 49 -10.85 9.91 16.40
CA LEU A 49 -10.39 9.50 15.06
C LEU A 49 -8.98 8.92 15.08
N PHE A 50 -8.13 9.39 16.00
CA PHE A 50 -6.74 8.96 16.16
C PHE A 50 -6.46 8.45 17.59
N PRO A 51 -7.14 7.37 18.04
CA PRO A 51 -7.08 6.91 19.44
C PRO A 51 -5.68 6.46 19.86
N ARG A 52 -4.82 6.03 18.92
CA ARG A 52 -3.42 5.64 19.19
C ARG A 52 -2.43 6.77 18.89
N GLY A 53 -2.90 7.98 18.63
CA GLY A 53 -2.06 9.15 18.40
C GLY A 53 -1.36 9.14 17.04
N GLY A 54 -0.07 9.49 17.05
CA GLY A 54 0.76 9.63 15.84
C GLY A 54 0.80 8.39 14.93
N VAL A 55 0.68 7.18 15.47
CA VAL A 55 0.65 5.96 14.63
C VAL A 55 -0.61 5.89 13.76
N ASP A 56 -1.76 6.34 14.28
CA ASP A 56 -3.00 6.36 13.50
C ASP A 56 -2.95 7.48 12.44
N LEU A 57 -2.27 8.60 12.71
CA LEU A 57 -1.97 9.62 11.70
C LEU A 57 -1.11 9.04 10.57
N ALA A 58 -0.01 8.35 10.91
CA ALA A 58 0.88 7.73 9.92
C ALA A 58 0.15 6.71 9.04
N LEU A 59 -0.69 5.86 9.66
CA LEU A 59 -1.49 4.88 8.92
C LEU A 59 -2.58 5.55 8.06
N THR A 60 -3.15 6.66 8.51
CA THR A 60 -4.14 7.42 7.73
C THR A 60 -3.49 8.09 6.53
N TYR A 61 -2.30 8.69 6.72
CA TYR A 61 -1.46 9.18 5.62
C TYR A 61 -1.15 8.07 4.60
N HIS A 62 -0.74 6.90 5.07
CA HIS A 62 -0.43 5.77 4.20
C HIS A 62 -1.64 5.34 3.36
N ARG A 63 -2.81 5.19 3.99
CA ARG A 63 -4.07 4.83 3.32
C ARG A 63 -4.52 5.91 2.33
N ARG A 64 -4.33 7.20 2.66
CA ARG A 64 -4.61 8.32 1.75
C ARG A 64 -3.76 8.21 0.48
N GLY A 65 -2.46 7.94 0.63
CA GLY A 65 -1.58 7.72 -0.52
C GLY A 65 -2.00 6.53 -1.39
N ASP A 66 -2.47 5.43 -0.78
CA ASP A 66 -3.01 4.29 -1.55
C ASP A 66 -4.30 4.65 -2.29
N ALA A 67 -5.16 5.49 -1.70
CA ALA A 67 -6.38 5.96 -2.33
C ALA A 67 -6.08 6.86 -3.54
N LEU A 68 -5.18 7.84 -3.38
CA LEU A 68 -4.72 8.71 -4.46
C LEU A 68 -4.05 7.92 -5.59
N MET A 69 -3.26 6.91 -5.26
CA MET A 69 -2.68 6.02 -6.27
C MET A 69 -3.77 5.31 -7.07
N ARG A 70 -4.80 4.76 -6.43
CA ARG A 70 -5.90 4.08 -7.14
C ARG A 70 -6.66 5.03 -8.05
N GLU A 71 -6.95 6.24 -7.57
CA GLU A 71 -7.61 7.28 -8.36
C GLU A 71 -6.79 7.64 -9.60
N ARG A 72 -5.50 7.91 -9.41
CA ARG A 72 -4.59 8.24 -10.51
C ARG A 72 -4.42 7.09 -11.49
N LEU A 73 -4.39 5.85 -11.00
CA LEU A 73 -4.27 4.66 -11.82
C LEU A 73 -5.54 4.42 -12.65
N ALA A 74 -6.72 4.65 -12.08
CA ALA A 74 -7.99 4.57 -12.81
C ALA A 74 -8.11 5.61 -13.93
N ALA A 75 -7.45 6.76 -13.77
CA ALA A 75 -7.36 7.80 -14.81
C ALA A 75 -6.23 7.56 -15.83
N THR A 76 -5.42 6.52 -15.67
CA THR A 76 -4.27 6.23 -16.55
C THR A 76 -4.67 5.16 -17.57
N ASP A 77 -4.37 5.38 -18.86
CA ASP A 77 -4.54 4.33 -19.87
C ASP A 77 -3.45 3.25 -19.72
N LEU A 78 -3.85 2.12 -19.15
CA LEU A 78 -2.99 0.95 -18.97
C LEU A 78 -3.13 -0.08 -20.10
N ALA A 79 -4.09 0.08 -21.01
CA ALA A 79 -4.43 -0.94 -22.00
C ALA A 79 -3.26 -1.25 -22.94
N ALA A 80 -2.54 -0.21 -23.35
CA ALA A 80 -1.36 -0.31 -24.23
C ALA A 80 -0.11 -0.85 -23.53
N LEU A 81 -0.08 -0.90 -22.20
CA LEU A 81 1.09 -1.34 -21.44
C LEU A 81 1.10 -2.85 -21.24
N ARG A 82 2.31 -3.44 -21.29
CA ARG A 82 2.51 -4.84 -20.84
C ARG A 82 2.20 -4.93 -19.35
N TYR A 83 1.73 -6.08 -18.90
CA TYR A 83 1.26 -6.25 -17.53
C TYR A 83 2.31 -5.87 -16.47
N ARG A 84 3.59 -6.22 -16.69
CA ARG A 84 4.69 -5.81 -15.80
C ARG A 84 4.83 -4.29 -15.70
N ASP A 85 4.67 -3.59 -16.83
CA ASP A 85 4.84 -2.14 -16.93
C ASP A 85 3.65 -1.44 -16.22
N ARG A 86 2.48 -2.09 -16.17
CA ARG A 86 1.34 -1.64 -15.34
C ARG A 86 1.66 -1.70 -13.84
N ILE A 87 2.35 -2.75 -13.38
CA ILE A 87 2.79 -2.89 -11.98
C ILE A 87 3.84 -1.81 -11.65
N THR A 88 4.85 -1.65 -12.50
CA THR A 88 5.86 -0.58 -12.36
C THR A 88 5.18 0.79 -12.28
N THR A 89 4.22 1.06 -13.16
CA THR A 89 3.46 2.32 -13.18
C THR A 89 2.71 2.54 -11.86
N ALA A 90 2.03 1.53 -11.33
CA ALA A 90 1.29 1.66 -10.06
C ALA A 90 2.20 1.97 -8.86
N ILE A 91 3.36 1.29 -8.75
CA ILE A 91 4.35 1.56 -7.70
C ILE A 91 4.92 2.97 -7.86
N ARG A 92 5.30 3.35 -9.09
CA ARG A 92 5.87 4.66 -9.39
C ARG A 92 4.89 5.78 -9.04
N LEU A 93 3.63 5.68 -9.47
CA LEU A 93 2.58 6.64 -9.12
C LEU A 93 2.42 6.76 -7.60
N ARG A 94 2.46 5.64 -6.85
CA ARG A 94 2.34 5.68 -5.38
C ARG A 94 3.43 6.51 -4.72
N LEU A 95 4.64 6.51 -5.27
CA LEU A 95 5.80 7.25 -4.76
C LEU A 95 5.83 8.69 -5.27
N GLU A 96 5.49 8.93 -6.53
CA GLU A 96 5.43 10.27 -7.13
C GLU A 96 4.34 11.16 -6.52
N LEU A 97 3.29 10.55 -5.93
CA LEU A 97 2.25 11.26 -5.17
C LEU A 97 2.71 11.73 -3.79
N VAL A 98 3.93 11.39 -3.35
CA VAL A 98 4.48 11.88 -2.09
C VAL A 98 5.09 13.26 -2.28
N GLU A 99 4.50 14.26 -1.63
CA GLU A 99 4.98 15.65 -1.68
C GLU A 99 6.25 15.87 -0.85
N ASP A 100 6.35 15.19 0.30
CA ASP A 100 7.52 15.26 1.19
C ASP A 100 8.02 13.87 1.57
N LYS A 101 9.25 13.55 1.14
CA LYS A 101 9.92 12.27 1.45
C LYS A 101 10.15 12.09 2.95
N GLU A 102 10.27 13.18 3.71
CA GLU A 102 10.49 13.12 5.15
C GLU A 102 9.30 12.51 5.88
N ALA A 103 8.06 12.77 5.45
CA ALA A 103 6.87 12.12 6.03
C ALA A 103 6.94 10.59 5.92
N VAL A 104 7.42 10.08 4.78
CA VAL A 104 7.62 8.64 4.54
C VAL A 104 8.81 8.11 5.34
N ARG A 105 9.90 8.88 5.46
CA ARG A 105 11.07 8.52 6.27
C ARG A 105 10.70 8.35 7.74
N ARG A 106 9.99 9.33 8.31
CA ARG A 106 9.47 9.28 9.70
C ARG A 106 8.52 8.10 9.90
N GLY A 107 7.68 7.80 8.91
CA GLY A 107 6.78 6.65 8.95
C GLY A 107 7.54 5.33 8.96
N THR A 108 8.55 5.20 8.10
CA THR A 108 9.42 4.02 8.01
C THR A 108 10.14 3.76 9.33
N THR A 109 10.68 4.82 9.97
CA THR A 109 11.31 4.71 11.29
C THR A 109 10.30 4.29 12.37
N LEU A 110 9.11 4.89 12.40
CA LEU A 110 8.07 4.53 13.36
C LEU A 110 7.68 3.04 13.24
N PHE A 111 7.46 2.56 12.02
CA PHE A 111 7.04 1.17 11.79
C PHE A 111 8.17 0.16 11.92
N ALA A 112 9.44 0.58 11.95
CA ALA A 112 10.56 -0.29 12.28
C ALA A 112 10.59 -0.66 13.78
N LEU A 113 9.89 0.09 14.65
CA LEU A 113 9.78 -0.24 16.06
C LEU A 113 8.96 -1.53 16.26
N PRO A 114 9.42 -2.48 17.10
CA PRO A 114 8.74 -3.77 17.29
C PRO A 114 7.25 -3.66 17.65
N THR A 115 6.86 -2.61 18.37
CA THR A 115 5.47 -2.33 18.76
C THR A 115 4.57 -1.96 17.58
N HIS A 116 5.15 -1.48 16.48
CA HIS A 116 4.44 -0.99 15.29
C HIS A 116 4.79 -1.75 14.01
N THR A 117 5.70 -2.72 14.06
CA THR A 117 6.11 -3.51 12.88
C THR A 117 4.94 -4.23 12.23
N ALA A 118 4.01 -4.78 13.02
CA ALA A 118 2.81 -5.41 12.48
C ALA A 118 1.89 -4.41 11.76
N ASP A 119 1.82 -3.17 12.23
CA ASP A 119 1.03 -2.11 11.59
C ASP A 119 1.65 -1.69 10.25
N GLY A 120 2.97 -1.51 10.21
CA GLY A 120 3.70 -1.22 8.96
C GLY A 120 3.60 -2.35 7.94
N ALA A 121 3.75 -3.61 8.38
CA ALA A 121 3.58 -4.78 7.51
C ALA A 121 2.16 -4.85 6.92
N ARG A 122 1.14 -4.55 7.74
CA ARG A 122 -0.25 -4.48 7.28
C ARG A 122 -0.47 -3.34 6.28
N ALA A 123 0.16 -2.19 6.49
CA ALA A 123 0.07 -1.06 5.57
C ALA A 123 0.69 -1.39 4.20
N ILE A 124 1.88 -2.00 4.17
CA ILE A 124 2.55 -2.47 2.95
C ILE A 124 1.72 -3.54 2.23
N TRP A 125 1.17 -4.50 2.98
CA TRP A 125 0.26 -5.50 2.41
C TRP A 125 -0.97 -4.83 1.79
N GLY A 126 -1.53 -3.83 2.47
CA GLY A 126 -2.65 -3.02 1.99
C GLY A 126 -2.34 -2.31 0.67
N THR A 127 -1.17 -1.70 0.53
CA THR A 127 -0.71 -1.11 -0.74
C THR A 127 -0.64 -2.15 -1.85
N SER A 128 -0.05 -3.32 -1.56
CA SER A 128 0.06 -4.40 -2.54
C SER A 128 -1.31 -4.94 -2.96
N ASP A 129 -2.23 -5.11 -2.00
CA ASP A 129 -3.62 -5.50 -2.28
C ASP A 129 -4.33 -4.45 -3.13
N ALA A 130 -4.18 -3.16 -2.80
CA ALA A 130 -4.74 -2.05 -3.55
C ALA A 130 -4.25 -2.02 -5.01
N ILE A 131 -2.95 -2.23 -5.24
CA ILE A 131 -2.37 -2.32 -6.60
C ILE A 131 -2.97 -3.51 -7.35
N TRP A 132 -2.96 -4.71 -6.77
CA TRP A 132 -3.49 -5.90 -7.44
C TRP A 132 -4.98 -5.79 -7.75
N ASN A 133 -5.77 -5.23 -6.83
CA ASN A 133 -7.20 -5.02 -7.05
C ASN A 133 -7.43 -3.97 -8.16
N ALA A 134 -6.67 -2.87 -8.18
CA ALA A 134 -6.79 -1.85 -9.22
C ALA A 134 -6.35 -2.35 -10.61
N LEU A 135 -5.46 -3.35 -10.66
CA LEU A 135 -5.06 -4.04 -11.89
C LEU A 135 -5.98 -5.21 -12.28
N GLY A 136 -7.05 -5.49 -11.50
CA GLY A 136 -8.05 -6.50 -11.82
C GLY A 136 -7.67 -7.94 -11.45
N ASP A 137 -6.86 -8.16 -10.41
CA ASP A 137 -6.53 -9.51 -9.94
C ASP A 137 -7.77 -10.30 -9.49
N THR A 138 -8.02 -11.44 -10.15
CA THR A 138 -9.16 -12.34 -9.85
C THR A 138 -8.75 -13.56 -9.02
N SER A 139 -7.52 -13.60 -8.49
CA SER A 139 -6.98 -14.76 -7.79
C SER A 139 -7.74 -15.05 -6.50
N ARG A 140 -8.13 -16.30 -6.27
CA ARG A 140 -8.84 -16.76 -5.06
C ARG A 140 -8.13 -17.87 -4.30
N ASP A 141 -7.00 -18.35 -4.82
CA ASP A 141 -6.20 -19.44 -4.29
C ASP A 141 -4.89 -18.91 -3.68
N ILE A 142 -3.89 -19.78 -3.52
CA ILE A 142 -2.57 -19.41 -3.03
C ILE A 142 -1.90 -18.26 -3.83
N ASN A 143 -2.24 -18.09 -5.11
CA ASN A 143 -1.71 -16.99 -5.92
C ASN A 143 -2.11 -15.62 -5.37
N TRP A 144 -3.27 -15.53 -4.70
CA TRP A 144 -3.69 -14.30 -4.04
C TRP A 144 -2.66 -13.84 -3.01
N TYR A 145 -2.16 -14.79 -2.20
CA TYR A 145 -1.16 -14.55 -1.16
C TYR A 145 0.24 -14.32 -1.75
N THR A 146 0.69 -15.16 -2.67
CA THR A 146 2.05 -15.06 -3.22
C THR A 146 2.24 -13.77 -4.00
N LYS A 147 1.26 -13.35 -4.81
CA LYS A 147 1.28 -12.06 -5.52
C LYS A 147 1.45 -10.87 -4.57
N ARG A 148 0.71 -10.86 -3.46
CA ARG A 148 0.75 -9.78 -2.46
C ARG A 148 2.03 -9.80 -1.65
N ALA A 149 2.49 -10.97 -1.24
CA ALA A 149 3.75 -11.12 -0.51
C ALA A 149 4.95 -10.67 -1.37
N THR A 150 5.02 -11.13 -2.61
CA THR A 150 6.11 -10.76 -3.52
C THR A 150 6.07 -9.28 -3.89
N LEU A 151 4.89 -8.71 -4.17
CA LEU A 151 4.76 -7.28 -4.43
C LEU A 151 5.10 -6.43 -3.20
N SER A 152 4.73 -6.89 -2.00
CA SER A 152 5.07 -6.22 -0.73
C SER A 152 6.59 -6.13 -0.56
N ALA A 153 7.32 -7.20 -0.89
CA ALA A 153 8.78 -7.22 -0.83
C ALA A 153 9.39 -6.24 -1.84
N VAL A 154 8.92 -6.23 -3.09
CA VAL A 154 9.38 -5.29 -4.12
C VAL A 154 9.09 -3.84 -3.71
N TYR A 155 7.86 -3.55 -3.29
CA TYR A 155 7.45 -2.20 -2.86
C TYR A 155 8.29 -1.70 -1.70
N SER A 156 8.45 -2.51 -0.64
CA SER A 156 9.24 -2.12 0.53
C SER A 156 10.69 -1.85 0.19
N ALA A 157 11.31 -2.72 -0.61
CA ALA A 157 12.69 -2.52 -1.07
C ALA A 157 12.82 -1.25 -1.94
N THR A 158 11.83 -0.98 -2.78
CA THR A 158 11.80 0.21 -3.64
C THR A 158 11.63 1.48 -2.82
N VAL A 159 10.75 1.49 -1.81
CA VAL A 159 10.59 2.63 -0.87
C VAL A 159 11.91 2.91 -0.15
N LEU A 160 12.57 1.89 0.39
CA LEU A 160 13.84 2.06 1.10
C LEU A 160 14.94 2.61 0.19
N PHE A 161 15.04 2.09 -1.04
CA PHE A 161 15.98 2.60 -2.03
C PHE A 161 15.66 4.05 -2.39
N TRP A 162 14.38 4.33 -2.69
CA TRP A 162 13.88 5.65 -3.04
C TRP A 162 14.14 6.69 -1.95
N LEU A 163 14.01 6.34 -0.67
CA LEU A 163 14.28 7.26 0.44
C LEU A 163 15.74 7.77 0.49
N GLY A 164 16.69 7.02 -0.08
CA GLY A 164 18.10 7.39 -0.19
C GLY A 164 18.55 7.82 -1.59
N ASP A 165 17.62 7.93 -2.54
CA ASP A 165 17.93 8.27 -3.93
C ASP A 165 17.88 9.79 -4.18
N ASP A 166 19.06 10.35 -4.48
CA ASP A 166 19.30 11.75 -4.85
C ASP A 166 19.54 11.95 -6.36
N SER A 167 19.37 10.89 -7.17
CA SER A 167 19.50 11.01 -8.63
C SER A 167 18.39 11.89 -9.23
N PRO A 168 18.65 12.56 -10.38
CA PRO A 168 17.66 13.39 -11.04
C PRO A 168 16.36 12.62 -11.30
N ALA A 169 15.23 13.19 -10.84
CA ALA A 169 13.90 12.58 -10.96
C ALA A 169 13.81 11.12 -10.48
N HIS A 170 14.67 10.72 -9.53
CA HIS A 170 14.76 9.36 -8.98
C HIS A 170 15.04 8.26 -10.02
N GLN A 171 15.81 8.57 -11.06
CA GLN A 171 16.14 7.59 -12.11
C GLN A 171 16.71 6.28 -11.54
N ALA A 172 17.60 6.34 -10.55
CA ALA A 172 18.21 5.15 -9.95
C ALA A 172 17.16 4.27 -9.26
N THR A 173 16.13 4.87 -8.64
CA THR A 173 14.98 4.14 -8.07
C THR A 173 14.20 3.41 -9.16
N TRP A 174 13.93 4.05 -10.30
CA TRP A 174 13.16 3.44 -11.38
C TRP A 174 13.91 2.27 -12.02
N GLU A 175 15.22 2.41 -12.23
CA GLU A 175 16.07 1.32 -12.68
C GLU A 175 16.17 0.18 -11.66
N PHE A 176 16.18 0.51 -10.36
CA PHE A 176 16.09 -0.50 -9.30
C PHE A 176 14.75 -1.25 -9.33
N LEU A 177 13.63 -0.52 -9.44
CA LEU A 177 12.29 -1.08 -9.52
C LEU A 177 12.15 -2.04 -10.71
N ASP A 178 12.59 -1.63 -11.89
CA ASP A 178 12.52 -2.45 -13.10
C ASP A 178 13.28 -3.78 -12.94
N ARG A 179 14.47 -3.75 -12.32
CA ARG A 179 15.23 -4.97 -11.99
C ARG A 179 14.47 -5.87 -11.00
N ARG A 180 13.86 -5.28 -9.96
CA ARG A 180 13.08 -6.05 -8.97
C ARG A 180 11.84 -6.68 -9.58
N ILE A 181 11.16 -6.00 -10.49
CA ILE A 181 10.02 -6.56 -11.23
C ILE A 181 10.49 -7.70 -12.15
N GLU A 182 11.63 -7.56 -12.83
CA GLU A 182 12.20 -8.65 -13.63
C GLU A 182 12.53 -9.89 -12.76
N ASP A 183 13.12 -9.70 -11.58
CA ASP A 183 13.41 -10.81 -10.64
C ASP A 183 12.13 -11.57 -10.27
N VAL A 184 11.02 -10.87 -10.05
CA VAL A 184 9.72 -11.50 -9.80
C VAL A 184 9.28 -12.35 -11.00
N MET A 185 9.44 -11.84 -12.21
CA MET A 185 9.09 -12.59 -13.42
C MET A 185 9.95 -13.86 -13.57
N GLN A 186 11.22 -13.82 -13.16
CA GLN A 186 12.08 -15.00 -13.15
C GLN A 186 11.64 -16.05 -12.12
N ILE A 187 11.21 -15.61 -10.93
CA ILE A 187 10.63 -16.49 -9.91
C ILE A 187 9.37 -17.18 -10.45
N GLU A 188 8.48 -16.44 -11.12
CA GLU A 188 7.26 -17.02 -11.71
C GLU A 188 7.57 -18.02 -12.84
N LYS A 189 8.56 -17.74 -13.69
CA LYS A 189 9.05 -18.70 -14.69
C LYS A 189 9.60 -19.98 -14.04
N ALA A 190 10.41 -19.84 -12.99
CA ALA A 190 10.98 -20.97 -12.26
C ALA A 190 9.89 -21.82 -11.59
N LYS A 191 8.88 -21.19 -10.98
CA LYS A 191 7.70 -21.90 -10.42
C LYS A 191 6.94 -22.66 -11.49
N ALA A 192 6.72 -22.06 -12.66
CA ALA A 192 6.06 -22.73 -13.77
C ALA A 192 6.87 -23.95 -14.25
N ALA A 193 8.17 -23.79 -14.46
CA ALA A 193 9.06 -24.88 -14.87
C ALA A 193 9.09 -26.03 -13.84
N LEU A 194 9.08 -25.73 -12.54
CA LEU A 194 9.00 -26.75 -11.48
C LEU A 194 7.67 -27.48 -11.45
N ARG A 195 6.55 -26.80 -11.73
CA ARG A 195 5.22 -27.43 -11.80
C ARG A 195 5.11 -28.38 -13.00
N ASP A 196 5.76 -28.03 -14.10
CA ASP A 196 5.66 -28.75 -15.37
C ASP A 196 6.63 -29.95 -15.44
N ASN A 197 7.62 -30.03 -14.53
CA ASN A 197 8.52 -31.19 -14.42
C ASN A 197 7.83 -32.38 -13.70
N PRO A 198 7.79 -33.59 -14.30
CA PRO A 198 7.11 -34.76 -13.75
C PRO A 198 7.59 -35.21 -12.36
N ILE A 199 8.89 -35.08 -12.07
CA ILE A 199 9.50 -35.56 -10.82
C ILE A 199 9.12 -34.62 -9.67
N SER A 200 9.24 -33.31 -9.88
CA SER A 200 8.81 -32.31 -8.89
C SER A 200 7.30 -32.32 -8.70
N LYS A 201 6.51 -32.56 -9.75
CA LYS A 201 5.05 -32.71 -9.65
C LYS A 201 4.66 -33.88 -8.76
N ALA A 202 5.37 -35.02 -8.83
CA ALA A 202 5.14 -36.17 -7.96
C ALA A 202 5.49 -35.88 -6.49
N LEU A 203 6.63 -35.22 -6.24
CA LEU A 203 7.07 -34.85 -4.89
C LEU A 203 6.19 -33.78 -4.24
N LEU A 204 5.68 -32.83 -5.02
CA LEU A 204 4.84 -31.73 -4.53
C LEU A 204 3.35 -32.07 -4.48
N ALA A 205 2.92 -33.26 -4.94
CA ALA A 205 1.52 -33.64 -4.99
C ALA A 205 0.80 -33.57 -3.62
N GLY A 206 1.47 -34.02 -2.55
CA GLY A 206 0.95 -33.95 -1.18
C GLY A 206 0.81 -32.51 -0.67
N PRO A 207 1.90 -31.72 -0.64
CA PRO A 207 1.85 -30.31 -0.25
C PRO A 207 0.89 -29.46 -1.09
N MET A 208 0.80 -29.68 -2.40
CA MET A 208 -0.12 -28.96 -3.28
C MET A 208 -1.59 -29.21 -2.93
N LYS A 209 -1.94 -30.46 -2.59
CA LYS A 209 -3.30 -30.81 -2.15
C LYS A 209 -3.71 -30.13 -0.84
N LEU A 210 -2.75 -29.82 0.03
CA LEU A 210 -3.01 -29.01 1.23
C LEU A 210 -3.23 -27.53 0.87
N MET A 211 -2.44 -27.01 -0.08
CA MET A 211 -2.53 -25.62 -0.55
C MET A 211 -3.82 -25.32 -1.32
N GLU A 212 -4.44 -26.31 -1.97
CA GLU A 212 -5.75 -26.18 -2.63
C GLU A 212 -6.90 -25.79 -1.68
N LYS A 213 -6.74 -26.06 -0.37
CA LYS A 213 -7.71 -25.67 0.67
C LYS A 213 -7.57 -24.21 1.09
N ILE A 214 -6.47 -23.55 0.73
CA ILE A 214 -6.24 -22.14 1.04
C ILE A 214 -7.04 -21.29 0.06
N ARG A 215 -7.90 -20.43 0.59
CA ARG A 215 -8.68 -19.47 -0.18
C ARG A 215 -8.46 -18.07 0.33
N LYS A 216 -8.58 -17.09 -0.57
CA LYS A 216 -8.70 -15.66 -0.21
C LYS A 216 -9.77 -15.52 0.90
N PRO A 217 -9.53 -14.71 1.95
CA PRO A 217 -10.56 -14.41 2.94
C PRO A 217 -11.80 -13.80 2.26
N ASP A 218 -12.96 -14.38 2.53
CA ASP A 218 -14.24 -13.78 2.14
C ASP A 218 -14.68 -12.88 3.30
N ILE A 219 -14.89 -11.59 3.02
CA ILE A 219 -15.39 -10.64 4.02
C ILE A 219 -16.88 -10.50 3.73
N PRO A 220 -17.78 -11.01 4.60
CA PRO A 220 -19.21 -10.90 4.38
C PRO A 220 -19.65 -9.45 4.16
N ASP A 221 -20.58 -9.23 3.23
CA ASP A 221 -21.07 -7.88 2.91
C ASP A 221 -22.00 -7.30 3.99
N ASP A 222 -22.43 -8.11 4.95
CA ASP A 222 -23.37 -7.80 6.02
C ASP A 222 -22.70 -7.49 7.38
N LEU A 223 -21.41 -7.12 7.37
CA LEU A 223 -20.73 -6.70 8.61
C LEU A 223 -21.35 -5.39 9.15
N PRO A 224 -21.71 -5.33 10.44
CA PRO A 224 -22.26 -4.13 11.05
C PRO A 224 -21.26 -2.97 10.96
N GLY A 225 -21.70 -1.82 10.45
CA GLY A 225 -20.89 -0.61 10.25
C GLY A 225 -20.44 -0.34 8.80
N LYS A 226 -20.70 -1.24 7.85
CA LYS A 226 -20.53 -0.98 6.41
C LYS A 226 -21.80 -0.26 5.92
N MET A 227 -21.71 1.03 5.54
CA MET A 227 -22.84 1.67 4.84
C MET A 227 -23.02 0.94 3.50
N MET A 228 -24.11 0.18 3.36
CA MET A 228 -24.53 -0.38 2.09
C MET A 228 -24.77 0.80 1.14
N ASP A 229 -24.00 0.87 0.06
CA ASP A 229 -24.27 1.79 -1.03
C ASP A 229 -25.57 1.32 -1.71
N ARG A 230 -26.69 1.86 -1.25
CA ARG A 230 -28.03 1.36 -1.57
C ARG A 230 -28.53 1.78 -2.96
N PHE A 231 -27.63 2.27 -3.82
CA PHE A 231 -27.93 2.69 -5.18
C PHE A 231 -26.83 2.25 -6.15
N ARG A 232 -26.87 0.98 -6.55
CA ARG A 232 -26.38 0.49 -7.84
C ARG A 232 -27.48 -0.29 -8.53
#